data_AF-A0A1Q7GTD9-F1
#
_entry.id   AF-A0A1Q7GTD9-F1
#
_cell.length_a   1.000
_cell.length_b   1.000
_cell.length_c   1.000
_cell.angle_alpha   90.00
_cell.angle_beta   90.00
_cell.angle_gamma   90.00
#
_symmetry.space_group_name_H-M   'P 1'
#
loop_
_entity.id
_entity.type
_entity.pdbx_description
1 polymer ?
#
loop_
_entity_poly.entity_id
_entity_poly.type
_entity_poly.pdbx_seq_one_letter_code
_entity_poly.pdbx_strand_id
1 'polypeptide(L)'
;MARVGQKHDGTAAMRLLCVGLLSLCLTGCSVLMALSGNPPRDYAVLKEGSPRELVIEKFGAPTSSNTESGRITDRYEIEEGNTTNPARAGLNFYVDLATFGIWELIATPIELFQGSPASYVVMYGSAGRLVSVTPAPPPELMGATSPEPTKPQPVASAATGSPGAILPDIAVSDVDQVPT
;
A
#
# COMPACT_ATOMS: atom_id res chain seq x y z
N MET A 1 -35.64 53.66 -36.43
CA MET A 1 -34.81 52.43 -36.52
C MET A 1 -34.21 52.15 -35.16
N ALA A 2 -34.78 51.20 -34.41
CA ALA A 2 -34.42 50.92 -33.03
C ALA A 2 -33.30 49.85 -32.96
N ARG A 3 -32.12 50.22 -32.46
CA ARG A 3 -31.11 49.26 -31.96
C ARG A 3 -31.43 48.94 -30.51
N VAL A 4 -32.40 48.05 -30.27
CA VAL A 4 -32.79 47.57 -28.92
C VAL A 4 -32.34 46.11 -28.68
N GLY A 5 -31.56 45.50 -29.59
CA GLY A 5 -31.10 44.10 -29.47
C GLY A 5 -29.72 43.88 -28.82
N GLN A 6 -28.77 44.82 -28.97
CA GLN A 6 -27.33 44.48 -28.80
C GLN A 6 -26.81 44.35 -27.34
N LYS A 7 -27.52 44.88 -26.33
CA LYS A 7 -26.97 44.96 -24.96
C LYS A 7 -27.17 43.67 -24.15
N HIS A 8 -28.17 42.86 -24.51
CA HIS A 8 -28.47 41.59 -23.83
C HIS A 8 -27.54 40.47 -24.34
N ASP A 9 -27.22 40.47 -25.63
CA ASP A 9 -26.41 39.45 -26.30
C ASP A 9 -24.96 39.43 -25.80
N GLY A 10 -24.33 40.60 -25.58
CA GLY A 10 -22.96 40.66 -25.06
C GLY A 10 -22.83 40.17 -23.62
N THR A 11 -23.87 40.36 -22.80
CA THR A 11 -23.89 39.90 -21.41
C THR A 11 -24.09 38.38 -21.34
N ALA A 12 -24.95 37.84 -22.21
CA ALA A 12 -25.13 36.39 -22.37
C ALA A 12 -23.87 35.71 -22.92
N ALA A 13 -23.24 36.29 -23.95
CA ALA A 13 -22.00 35.78 -24.53
C ALA A 13 -20.84 35.79 -23.52
N MET A 14 -20.70 36.87 -22.73
CA MET A 14 -19.71 36.93 -21.66
C MET A 14 -19.97 35.86 -20.59
N ARG A 15 -21.22 35.65 -20.18
CA ARG A 15 -21.58 34.61 -19.21
C ARG A 15 -21.28 33.21 -19.75
N LEU A 16 -21.63 32.92 -20.99
CA LEU A 16 -21.33 31.63 -21.63
C LEU A 16 -19.82 31.39 -21.77
N LEU A 17 -19.05 32.44 -22.10
CA LEU A 17 -17.59 32.38 -22.13
C LEU A 17 -17.01 32.11 -20.73
N CYS A 18 -17.48 32.81 -19.70
CA CYS A 18 -17.04 32.57 -18.32
C CYS A 18 -17.40 31.17 -17.82
N VAL A 19 -18.60 30.68 -18.12
CA VAL A 19 -19.02 29.31 -17.77
C VAL A 19 -18.18 28.28 -18.52
N GLY A 20 -17.93 28.47 -19.82
CA GLY A 20 -17.09 27.56 -20.61
C GLY A 20 -15.63 27.52 -20.12
N LEU A 21 -15.05 28.67 -19.78
CA LEU A 21 -13.70 28.75 -19.19
C LEU A 21 -13.65 28.10 -17.81
N LEU A 22 -14.68 28.31 -16.99
CA LEU A 22 -14.78 27.68 -15.67
C LEU A 22 -14.87 26.16 -15.81
N SER A 23 -15.76 25.64 -16.66
CA SER A 23 -15.86 24.20 -16.94
C SER A 23 -14.52 23.62 -17.41
N LEU A 24 -13.79 24.31 -18.28
CA LEU A 24 -12.48 23.85 -18.76
C LEU A 24 -11.44 23.77 -17.64
N CYS A 25 -11.46 24.70 -16.69
CA CYS A 25 -10.59 24.65 -15.51
C CYS A 25 -10.93 23.49 -14.56
N LEU A 26 -12.20 23.07 -14.47
CA LEU A 26 -12.62 21.95 -13.63
C LEU A 26 -12.20 20.59 -14.23
N THR A 27 -12.28 20.42 -15.56
CA THR A 27 -11.92 19.17 -16.27
C THR A 27 -10.48 18.70 -16.02
N GLY A 28 -9.59 19.62 -15.62
CA GLY A 28 -8.18 19.34 -15.40
C GLY A 28 -7.89 18.59 -14.09
N CYS A 29 -8.79 18.66 -13.09
CA CYS A 29 -8.53 18.16 -11.75
C CYS A 29 -8.50 16.63 -11.70
N SER A 30 -9.53 15.94 -12.20
CA SER A 30 -9.56 14.47 -12.17
C SER A 30 -8.54 13.83 -13.11
N VAL A 31 -8.23 14.49 -14.24
CA VAL A 31 -7.21 14.03 -15.20
C VAL A 31 -5.82 14.11 -14.58
N LEU A 32 -5.50 15.21 -13.89
CA LEU A 32 -4.23 15.35 -13.19
C LEU A 32 -4.10 14.32 -12.07
N MET A 33 -5.15 14.10 -11.28
CA MET A 33 -5.13 13.10 -10.20
C MET A 33 -4.92 11.66 -10.71
N ALA A 34 -5.60 11.29 -11.81
CA ALA A 34 -5.41 9.98 -12.44
C ALA A 34 -4.00 9.77 -13.04
N LEU A 35 -3.30 10.87 -13.36
CA LEU A 35 -1.92 10.85 -13.85
C LEU A 35 -0.87 11.05 -12.75
N SER A 36 -1.23 11.61 -11.60
CA SER A 36 -0.32 11.85 -10.47
C SER A 36 -0.17 10.68 -9.51
N GLY A 37 -0.89 9.58 -9.73
CA GLY A 37 -0.74 8.34 -8.94
C GLY A 37 0.66 7.74 -9.05
N ASN A 38 0.95 6.75 -8.21
CA ASN A 38 2.24 6.05 -8.21
C ASN A 38 2.36 5.14 -9.45
N PRO A 39 3.58 4.97 -10.01
CA PRO A 39 3.79 4.05 -11.11
C PRO A 39 3.43 2.61 -10.68
N PRO A 40 2.90 1.78 -11.60
CA PRO A 40 2.62 0.39 -11.32
C PRO A 40 3.87 -0.32 -10.78
N ARG A 41 3.74 -0.96 -9.61
CA ARG A 41 4.78 -1.76 -8.97
C ARG A 41 4.68 -3.22 -9.40
N ASP A 42 5.82 -3.85 -9.66
CA ASP A 42 5.88 -5.26 -10.05
C ASP A 42 6.00 -6.18 -8.83
N TYR A 43 4.86 -6.58 -8.26
CA TYR A 43 4.81 -7.48 -7.10
C TYR A 43 5.37 -8.90 -7.37
N ALA A 44 5.65 -9.28 -8.62
CA ALA A 44 6.20 -10.60 -8.94
C ALA A 44 7.63 -10.79 -8.40
N VAL A 45 8.33 -9.71 -8.06
CA VAL A 45 9.66 -9.79 -7.43
C VAL A 45 9.57 -10.16 -5.94
N LEU A 46 8.42 -9.97 -5.28
CA LEU A 46 8.18 -10.34 -3.88
C LEU A 46 7.87 -11.83 -3.73
N LYS A 47 8.68 -12.68 -4.36
CA LYS A 47 8.61 -14.14 -4.27
C LYS A 47 9.81 -14.69 -3.50
N GLU A 48 9.61 -15.82 -2.85
CA GLU A 48 10.68 -16.52 -2.14
C GLU A 48 11.88 -16.79 -3.07
N GLY A 49 13.07 -16.57 -2.56
CA GLY A 49 14.33 -16.74 -3.28
C GLY A 49 14.77 -15.53 -4.11
N SER A 50 13.95 -14.49 -4.27
CA SER A 50 14.36 -13.27 -4.97
C SER A 50 15.56 -12.59 -4.29
N PRO A 51 16.56 -12.12 -5.06
CA PRO A 51 17.68 -11.37 -4.50
C PRO A 51 17.22 -9.98 -4.06
N ARG A 52 17.77 -9.50 -2.93
CA ARG A 52 17.43 -8.19 -2.35
C ARG A 52 17.63 -7.04 -3.32
N GLU A 53 18.68 -7.09 -4.13
CA GLU A 53 19.02 -6.05 -5.11
C GLU A 53 17.92 -5.90 -6.16
N LEU A 54 17.32 -7.01 -6.61
CA LEU A 54 16.21 -6.99 -7.57
C LEU A 54 14.95 -6.39 -6.94
N VAL A 55 14.69 -6.68 -5.66
CA VAL A 55 13.57 -6.07 -4.94
C VAL A 55 13.79 -4.57 -4.84
N ILE A 56 14.98 -4.12 -4.45
CA ILE A 56 15.31 -2.68 -4.38
C ILE A 56 15.24 -2.00 -5.75
N GLU A 57 15.65 -2.68 -6.81
CA GLU A 57 15.57 -2.13 -8.17
C GLU A 57 14.12 -1.88 -8.60
N LYS A 58 13.18 -2.77 -8.24
CA LYS A 58 11.77 -2.67 -8.66
C LYS A 58 10.87 -1.94 -7.66
N PHE A 59 11.17 -2.00 -6.37
CA PHE A 59 10.39 -1.37 -5.28
C PHE A 59 11.02 -0.09 -4.75
N GLY A 60 12.25 0.23 -5.13
CA GLY A 60 13.01 1.34 -4.56
C GLY A 60 13.67 0.98 -3.23
N ALA A 61 14.26 1.98 -2.58
CA ALA A 61 14.89 1.78 -1.28
C ALA A 61 13.83 1.51 -0.19
N PRO A 62 14.12 0.63 0.78
CA PRO A 62 13.21 0.40 1.90
C PRO A 62 13.11 1.63 2.81
N THR A 63 11.94 1.85 3.39
CA THR A 63 11.67 2.89 4.39
C THR A 63 12.53 2.68 5.64
N SER A 64 12.75 1.42 6.02
CA SER A 64 13.64 1.05 7.11
C SER A 64 14.26 -0.32 6.85
N SER A 65 15.50 -0.51 7.28
CA SER A 65 16.25 -1.76 7.14
C SER A 65 16.92 -2.08 8.46
N ASN A 66 16.61 -3.23 9.06
CA ASN A 66 17.27 -3.74 10.27
C ASN A 66 18.02 -5.04 9.94
N THR A 67 19.20 -5.23 10.50
CA THR A 67 19.97 -6.47 10.40
C THR A 67 20.13 -7.08 11.79
N GLU A 68 19.47 -8.20 12.04
CA GLU A 68 19.53 -8.94 13.31
C GLU A 68 19.94 -10.39 13.03
N SER A 69 20.92 -10.90 13.79
CA SER A 69 21.38 -12.30 13.72
C SER A 69 21.74 -12.78 12.30
N GLY A 70 22.30 -11.89 11.46
CA GLY A 70 22.68 -12.20 10.08
C GLY A 70 21.51 -12.29 9.09
N ARG A 71 20.30 -11.89 9.51
CA ARG A 71 19.12 -11.74 8.65
C ARG A 71 18.83 -10.25 8.46
N ILE A 72 18.36 -9.89 7.27
CA ILE A 72 17.99 -8.51 6.93
C ILE A 72 16.47 -8.44 6.89
N THR A 73 15.89 -7.42 7.52
CA THR A 73 14.47 -7.13 7.49
C THR A 73 14.27 -5.74 6.93
N ASP A 74 13.72 -5.67 5.73
CA ASP A 74 13.38 -4.42 5.05
C ASP A 74 11.88 -4.14 5.22
N ARG A 75 11.54 -2.90 5.52
CA ARG A 75 10.16 -2.39 5.55
C ARG A 75 9.93 -1.48 4.36
N TYR A 76 8.84 -1.71 3.64
CA TYR A 76 8.37 -0.88 2.53
C TYR A 76 7.00 -0.30 2.88
N GLU A 77 6.87 1.01 2.76
CA GLU A 77 5.59 1.70 2.83
C GLU A 77 5.20 2.12 1.41
N ILE A 78 4.01 1.72 0.98
CA ILE A 78 3.55 1.85 -0.40
C ILE A 78 2.11 2.33 -0.36
N GLU A 79 1.75 3.30 -1.20
CA GLU A 79 0.36 3.66 -1.41
C GLU A 79 -0.25 2.77 -2.48
N GLU A 80 -1.27 1.99 -2.11
CA GLU A 80 -1.99 1.09 -3.00
C GLU A 80 -3.29 1.72 -3.51
N GLY A 81 -3.72 1.33 -4.70
CA GLY A 81 -5.01 1.75 -5.27
C GLY A 81 -4.95 3.08 -6.04
N ASN A 82 -3.96 3.93 -5.80
CA ASN A 82 -3.73 5.18 -6.54
C ASN A 82 -2.57 5.03 -7.55
N THR A 83 -2.77 4.19 -8.57
CA THR A 83 -1.78 4.01 -9.65
C THR A 83 -2.04 4.93 -10.83
N THR A 84 -0.97 5.41 -11.47
CA THR A 84 -1.04 6.16 -12.73
C THR A 84 -1.79 5.33 -13.77
N ASN A 85 -2.87 5.88 -14.33
CA ASN A 85 -3.65 5.17 -15.34
C ASN A 85 -4.11 6.12 -16.46
N PRO A 86 -3.43 6.13 -17.63
CA PRO A 86 -3.77 7.02 -18.73
C PRO A 86 -5.14 6.69 -19.36
N ALA A 87 -5.59 5.43 -19.31
CA ALA A 87 -6.92 5.06 -19.78
C ALA A 87 -8.01 5.63 -18.87
N ARG A 88 -7.79 5.60 -17.54
CA ARG A 88 -8.67 6.24 -16.55
C ARG A 88 -8.71 7.76 -16.74
N ALA A 89 -7.55 8.38 -16.94
CA ALA A 89 -7.44 9.81 -17.23
C ALA A 89 -8.18 10.20 -18.52
N GLY A 90 -8.01 9.42 -19.60
CA GLY A 90 -8.71 9.64 -20.86
C GLY A 90 -10.23 9.47 -20.76
N LEU A 91 -10.69 8.50 -19.97
CA LEU A 91 -12.11 8.30 -19.71
C LEU A 91 -12.70 9.49 -18.92
N ASN A 92 -12.03 9.92 -17.86
CA ASN A 92 -12.43 11.10 -17.09
C ASN A 92 -12.53 12.33 -18.00
N PHE A 93 -11.52 12.59 -18.83
CA PHE A 93 -11.54 13.68 -19.80
C PHE A 93 -12.72 13.58 -20.78
N TYR A 94 -12.95 12.41 -21.38
CA TYR A 94 -14.01 12.22 -22.37
C TYR A 94 -15.40 12.40 -21.76
N VAL A 95 -15.65 11.80 -20.60
CA VAL A 95 -16.94 11.89 -19.91
C VAL A 95 -17.17 13.31 -19.41
N ASP A 96 -16.12 14.01 -19.00
CA ASP A 96 -16.25 15.38 -18.55
C ASP A 96 -16.60 16.34 -19.70
N LEU A 97 -16.00 16.14 -20.89
CA LEU A 97 -16.44 16.84 -22.11
C LEU A 97 -17.88 16.50 -22.49
N ALA A 98 -18.27 15.22 -22.43
CA ALA A 98 -19.61 14.77 -22.79
C ALA A 98 -20.69 15.29 -21.82
N THR A 99 -20.33 15.55 -20.57
CA THR A 99 -21.22 16.03 -19.51
C THR A 99 -21.05 17.52 -19.19
N PHE A 100 -20.26 18.26 -19.99
CA PHE A 100 -19.96 19.68 -19.79
C PHE A 100 -19.39 20.03 -18.40
N GLY A 101 -18.58 19.16 -17.82
CA GLY A 101 -17.95 19.39 -16.51
C GLY A 101 -18.74 18.84 -15.30
N ILE A 102 -19.88 18.18 -15.51
CA ILE A 102 -20.70 17.66 -14.41
C ILE A 102 -20.05 16.42 -13.78
N TRP A 103 -19.30 15.64 -14.56
CA TRP A 103 -18.63 14.41 -14.10
C TRP A 103 -17.61 14.67 -12.99
N GLU A 104 -16.89 15.79 -13.04
CA GLU A 104 -15.95 16.22 -12.01
C GLU A 104 -16.56 16.25 -10.59
N LEU A 105 -17.85 16.58 -10.44
CA LEU A 105 -18.52 16.60 -9.12
C LEU A 105 -18.60 15.22 -8.46
N ILE A 106 -18.51 14.15 -9.26
CA ILE A 106 -18.57 12.76 -8.81
C ILE A 106 -17.17 12.15 -8.84
N ALA A 107 -16.43 12.36 -9.92
CA ALA A 107 -15.12 11.73 -10.13
C ALA A 107 -14.03 12.28 -9.20
N THR A 108 -13.97 13.60 -9.00
CA THR A 108 -12.94 14.21 -8.15
C THR A 108 -13.00 13.74 -6.69
N PRO A 109 -14.15 13.66 -6.00
CA PRO A 109 -14.16 13.10 -4.65
C PRO A 109 -13.77 11.62 -4.65
N ILE A 110 -14.17 10.83 -5.65
CA ILE A 110 -13.79 9.41 -5.75
C ILE A 110 -12.27 9.26 -5.88
N GLU A 111 -11.64 10.03 -6.77
CA GLU A 111 -10.18 10.02 -6.97
C GLU A 111 -9.43 10.57 -5.73
N LEU A 112 -9.99 11.55 -5.02
CA LEU A 112 -9.36 12.11 -3.81
C LEU A 112 -9.31 11.11 -2.65
N PHE A 113 -10.31 10.24 -2.55
CA PHE A 113 -10.35 9.15 -1.56
C PHE A 113 -9.77 7.84 -2.09
N GLN A 114 -9.18 7.85 -3.29
CA GLN A 114 -8.53 6.70 -3.88
C GLN A 114 -7.07 6.65 -3.42
N GLY A 115 -6.66 5.49 -2.92
CA GLY A 115 -5.34 5.34 -2.31
C GLY A 115 -5.47 4.88 -0.86
N SER A 116 -4.71 3.88 -0.46
CA SER A 116 -4.60 3.49 0.94
C SER A 116 -3.15 3.12 1.25
N PRO A 117 -2.61 3.56 2.40
CA PRO A 117 -1.27 3.19 2.80
C PRO A 117 -1.23 1.70 3.12
N ALA A 118 -0.31 0.99 2.48
CA ALA A 118 0.00 -0.41 2.71
C ALA A 118 1.46 -0.54 3.13
N SER A 119 1.71 -1.41 4.12
CA SER A 119 3.05 -1.65 4.65
C SER A 119 3.42 -3.11 4.44
N TYR A 120 4.62 -3.36 3.93
CA TYR A 120 5.17 -4.69 3.72
C TYR A 120 6.47 -4.86 4.50
N VAL A 121 6.60 -5.97 5.22
CA VAL A 121 7.84 -6.39 5.84
C VAL A 121 8.41 -7.56 5.05
N VAL A 122 9.60 -7.36 4.50
CA VAL A 122 10.31 -8.33 3.67
C VAL A 122 11.53 -8.82 4.44
N MET A 123 11.62 -10.12 4.67
CA MET A 123 12.74 -10.73 5.37
C MET A 123 13.65 -11.46 4.40
N TYR A 124 14.95 -11.27 4.57
CA TYR A 124 16.00 -11.95 3.81
C TYR A 124 16.81 -12.87 4.71
N GLY A 125 17.12 -14.06 4.18
CA GLY A 125 18.03 -15.00 4.80
C GLY A 125 19.49 -14.53 4.71
N SER A 126 20.39 -15.30 5.33
CA SER A 126 21.84 -14.99 5.38
C SER A 126 22.51 -14.91 4.00
N ALA A 127 21.91 -15.51 2.97
CA ALA A 127 22.36 -15.43 1.58
C ALA A 127 21.81 -14.20 0.81
N GLY A 128 21.16 -13.25 1.49
CA GLY A 128 20.59 -12.05 0.85
C GLY A 128 19.36 -12.33 -0.02
N ARG A 129 18.70 -13.48 0.17
CA ARG A 129 17.52 -13.90 -0.59
C ARG A 129 16.26 -13.80 0.25
N LEU A 130 15.17 -13.42 -0.40
CA LEU A 130 13.86 -13.27 0.21
C LEU A 130 13.37 -14.60 0.78
N VAL A 131 12.98 -14.60 2.04
CA VAL A 131 12.45 -15.78 2.76
C VAL A 131 10.97 -15.63 3.05
N SER A 132 10.51 -14.43 3.39
CA SER A 132 9.09 -14.18 3.68
C SER A 132 8.69 -12.73 3.42
N VAL A 133 7.42 -12.54 3.05
CA VAL A 133 6.76 -11.23 2.97
C VAL A 133 5.53 -11.25 3.86
N THR A 134 5.44 -10.29 4.77
CA THR A 134 4.31 -10.15 5.69
C THR A 134 3.67 -8.77 5.50
N PRO A 135 2.35 -8.69 5.21
CA PRO A 135 1.61 -7.44 5.30
C PRO A 135 1.66 -6.93 6.74
N ALA A 136 2.19 -5.73 6.94
CA ALA A 136 2.12 -5.04 8.21
C ALA A 136 0.83 -4.20 8.26
N PRO A 137 0.14 -4.15 9.41
CA PRO A 137 -0.98 -3.25 9.56
C PRO A 137 -0.54 -1.80 9.31
N PRO A 138 -1.41 -0.96 8.72
CA PRO A 138 -1.12 0.45 8.53
C PRO A 138 -0.65 1.11 9.84
N PRO A 139 0.28 2.06 9.80
CA PRO A 139 0.84 2.68 11.01
C PRO A 139 -0.22 3.31 11.93
N GLU A 140 -1.40 3.67 11.40
CA GLU A 140 -2.55 4.14 12.18
C GLU A 140 -3.12 3.09 13.15
N LEU A 141 -3.00 1.79 12.83
CA LEU A 141 -3.45 0.71 13.73
C LEU A 141 -2.40 0.34 14.79
N MET A 142 -1.14 0.74 14.60
CA MET A 142 -0.05 0.48 15.56
C MET A 142 -0.10 1.44 16.77
N GLY A 143 -0.89 2.51 16.71
CA GLY A 143 -1.11 3.44 17.83
C GLY A 143 -2.17 3.01 18.85
N ALA A 144 -3.02 2.02 18.53
CA ALA A 144 -4.15 1.64 19.38
C ALA A 144 -3.97 0.31 20.15
N THR A 145 -2.97 -0.51 19.82
CA THR A 145 -2.73 -1.78 20.50
C THR A 145 -1.24 -2.11 20.56
N SER A 146 -0.46 -1.27 21.25
CA SER A 146 0.83 -1.72 21.78
C SER A 146 0.58 -2.20 23.21
N PRO A 147 0.73 -3.51 23.53
CA PRO A 147 0.86 -3.90 24.92
C PRO A 147 2.14 -3.22 25.44
N GLU A 148 1.93 -2.33 26.40
CA GLU A 148 2.97 -1.65 27.16
C GLU A 148 4.16 -2.60 27.45
N PRO A 149 5.42 -2.19 27.14
CA PRO A 149 6.57 -3.04 27.39
C PRO A 149 6.68 -3.25 28.89
N THR A 150 6.27 -4.45 29.33
CA THR A 150 6.37 -4.87 30.72
C THR A 150 7.84 -4.84 31.11
N LYS A 151 8.16 -3.85 31.95
CA LYS A 151 9.43 -3.64 32.64
C LYS A 151 10.00 -4.99 33.17
N PRO A 152 11.31 -5.24 33.07
CA PRO A 152 11.90 -6.49 33.51
C PRO A 152 11.69 -6.68 35.02
N GLN A 153 10.99 -7.75 35.42
CA GLN A 153 10.97 -8.18 36.81
C GLN A 153 12.15 -9.12 37.11
N PRO A 154 12.71 -9.08 38.33
CA PRO A 154 14.03 -9.63 38.63
C PRO A 154 13.99 -11.15 38.82
N VAL A 155 15.11 -11.78 38.49
CA VAL A 155 15.36 -13.22 38.65
C VAL A 155 15.47 -13.57 40.16
N ALA A 156 14.65 -14.51 40.63
CA ALA A 156 14.86 -15.29 41.85
C ALA A 156 14.40 -16.73 41.54
N SER A 157 15.30 -17.70 41.36
CA SER A 157 16.05 -18.46 42.38
C SER A 157 15.22 -19.54 43.10
N ALA A 158 15.74 -20.76 43.01
CA ALA A 158 15.56 -21.92 43.89
C ALA A 158 14.30 -22.80 43.80
N ALA A 159 14.53 -24.03 43.32
CA ALA A 159 14.16 -25.33 43.88
C ALA A 159 12.76 -25.56 44.51
N THR A 160 12.14 -26.69 44.14
CA THR A 160 11.84 -27.89 44.98
C THR A 160 10.48 -28.51 44.59
N GLY A 161 10.43 -29.83 44.34
CA GLY A 161 9.21 -30.65 44.58
C GLY A 161 8.63 -31.46 43.41
N SER A 162 9.07 -32.72 43.27
CA SER A 162 8.24 -33.87 42.84
C SER A 162 7.28 -34.23 44.01
N PRO A 163 6.13 -34.97 43.88
CA PRO A 163 5.99 -36.23 43.14
C PRO A 163 4.63 -36.58 42.49
N GLY A 164 4.71 -37.44 41.45
CA GLY A 164 3.83 -38.60 41.30
C GLY A 164 2.53 -38.43 40.51
N ALA A 165 2.45 -39.04 39.33
CA ALA A 165 1.71 -40.30 39.11
C ALA A 165 1.47 -40.56 37.60
N ILE A 166 2.21 -41.53 37.07
CA ILE A 166 1.77 -42.71 36.29
C ILE A 166 0.74 -42.45 35.17
N LEU A 167 1.11 -42.79 33.93
CA LEU A 167 0.51 -43.83 33.07
C LEU A 167 1.37 -44.01 31.79
N PRO A 168 1.29 -45.16 31.08
CA PRO A 168 2.45 -46.01 30.83
C PRO A 168 3.02 -45.98 29.39
N ASP A 169 4.24 -46.53 29.32
CA ASP A 169 4.98 -47.08 28.18
C ASP A 169 4.15 -47.46 26.95
N ILE A 170 4.52 -46.90 25.79
CA ILE A 170 4.74 -47.71 24.59
C ILE A 170 6.12 -47.35 24.03
N ALA A 171 6.91 -48.39 23.85
CA ALA A 171 8.34 -48.42 23.62
C ALA A 171 8.80 -47.73 22.32
N VAL A 172 9.97 -47.10 22.44
CA VAL A 172 10.94 -46.86 21.38
C VAL A 172 11.88 -48.07 21.30
N SER A 173 12.48 -48.25 20.11
CA SER A 173 13.58 -49.16 19.71
C SER A 173 13.07 -50.39 18.94
N ASP A 174 13.58 -50.65 17.73
CA ASP A 174 14.98 -51.00 17.54
C ASP A 174 15.62 -50.47 16.26
N VAL A 175 16.93 -50.27 16.36
CA VAL A 175 17.91 -49.87 15.34
C VAL A 175 18.76 -51.11 15.05
N ASP A 176 19.14 -51.27 13.77
CA ASP A 176 20.22 -52.14 13.26
C ASP A 176 20.09 -53.67 13.36
N GLN A 177 19.87 -54.31 12.20
CA GLN A 177 20.58 -55.54 11.84
C GLN A 177 20.71 -55.73 10.31
N VAL A 178 21.89 -55.39 9.81
CA VAL A 178 22.61 -55.96 8.65
C VAL A 178 23.72 -56.88 9.25
N PRO A 179 24.35 -57.89 8.60
CA PRO A 179 24.14 -58.65 7.35
C PRO A 179 24.10 -60.20 7.55
N THR A 180 23.78 -60.97 6.50
CA THR A 180 24.64 -62.07 6.00
C THR A 180 24.28 -62.42 4.56
#